data_AF-A0A9D1NCU6-F1
#
_entry.id   AF-A0A9D1NCU6-F1
#
_cell.length_a   1.000
_cell.length_b   1.000
_cell.length_c   1.000
_cell.angle_alpha   90.00
_cell.angle_beta   90.00
_cell.angle_gamma   90.00
#
_symmetry.space_group_name_H-M   'P 1'
#
loop_
_entity.id
_entity.type
_entity.pdbx_description
1 polymer ?
#
loop_
_entity_poly.entity_id
_entity_poly.type
_entity_poly.pdbx_seq_one_letter_code
_entity_poly.pdbx_strand_id
1 'polypeptide(L)'
;MAALRSFFSRKSVLLTVWMFASVAPWLFYICRTGQVFIDIVLFKGFSSSLFALMIASAISATVLAFLRIRSSRLKDARLLPSPFLGWSVASFVLTFVFTVVWIASLATMGKESSPVALRMLLPTLPIGAAVIAAVFFALFFPALSSPKLRTAIAVVTIAALLFGTIGTLYPLSKFRFLADPMVLDTGKGYSIVFATNTSGTGFVRYDYGGKTYTLYDTDNGRKENALIHSVFVPYEHLDGNAYTVGATRVIDELSYGGTNGKTIVSDIYRFSERNRNDQTTYLSVSDWHTFNDLALRTASLRTEYDGILLLGDALPGLQFEEEAAEYIVKFGGDLSGGTIPVVYVRGNHETRGAYATELSGALGLEKFYYTVETDACRFVVLDSAEDKNDDHPEYGGMTDYTAHRTQMVEWLEGLTPSEKPTVILSHAPEICIENDLRARAFAAIESLNATLMVSGHYHVAEMRKENDLDILLDGGHSGKSFVASALTLTRTGIGIEAWNDKGTTVLTHTIDYRTPAADC
;
A
#
# COMPACT_ATOMS: atom_id res chain seq x y z
N MET A 1 14.23 -50.62 -9.76
CA MET A 1 14.96 -50.21 -10.99
C MET A 1 14.07 -50.13 -12.23
N ALA A 2 13.37 -51.21 -12.65
CA ALA A 2 12.57 -51.20 -13.89
C ALA A 2 11.36 -50.22 -13.86
N ALA A 3 10.62 -50.17 -12.74
CA ALA A 3 9.52 -49.23 -12.57
C ALA A 3 9.98 -47.76 -12.60
N LEU A 4 11.13 -47.45 -11.98
CA LEU A 4 11.74 -46.11 -11.97
C LEU A 4 12.15 -45.67 -13.39
N ARG A 5 12.79 -46.57 -14.15
CA ARG A 5 13.14 -46.33 -15.56
C ARG A 5 11.90 -46.10 -16.42
N SER A 6 10.86 -46.92 -16.22
CA SER A 6 9.56 -46.76 -16.89
C SER A 6 8.92 -45.41 -16.58
N PHE A 7 8.91 -44.98 -15.32
CA PHE A 7 8.37 -43.68 -14.93
C PHE A 7 9.09 -42.53 -15.62
N PHE A 8 10.42 -42.43 -15.46
CA PHE A 8 11.21 -41.34 -16.04
C PHE A 8 11.30 -41.39 -17.56
N SER A 9 11.04 -42.54 -18.20
CA SER A 9 10.98 -42.64 -19.66
C SER A 9 9.82 -41.87 -20.30
N ARG A 10 8.74 -41.60 -19.54
CA ARG A 10 7.53 -40.98 -20.07
C ARG A 10 7.80 -39.53 -20.49
N LYS A 11 7.39 -39.18 -21.70
CA LYS A 11 7.45 -37.78 -22.21
C LYS A 11 6.66 -36.81 -21.33
N SER A 12 5.54 -37.25 -20.77
CA SER A 12 4.74 -36.44 -19.84
C SER A 12 5.52 -36.08 -18.58
N VAL A 13 6.24 -37.03 -17.97
CA VAL A 13 7.08 -36.77 -16.80
C VAL A 13 8.18 -35.78 -17.13
N LEU A 14 8.86 -35.94 -18.28
CA LEU A 14 9.89 -35.01 -18.74
C LEU A 14 9.34 -33.60 -18.95
N LEU A 15 8.17 -33.47 -19.59
CA LEU A 15 7.49 -32.19 -19.79
C LEU A 15 7.11 -31.53 -18.47
N THR A 16 6.53 -32.28 -17.53
CA THR A 16 6.13 -31.77 -16.21
C THR A 16 7.34 -31.29 -15.42
N VAL A 17 8.41 -32.10 -15.33
CA VAL A 17 9.64 -31.72 -14.62
C VAL A 17 10.24 -30.46 -15.23
N TRP A 18 10.35 -30.40 -16.55
CA TRP A 18 10.87 -29.22 -17.24
C TRP A 18 10.03 -27.97 -16.96
N MET A 19 8.70 -28.06 -17.08
CA MET A 19 7.79 -26.93 -16.87
C MET A 19 7.94 -26.35 -15.46
N PHE A 20 7.89 -27.19 -14.43
CA PHE A 20 8.03 -26.74 -13.05
C PHE A 20 9.45 -26.22 -12.74
N ALA A 21 10.49 -26.85 -13.31
CA ALA A 21 11.85 -26.36 -13.19
C ALA A 21 12.03 -24.97 -13.80
N SER A 22 11.37 -24.69 -14.93
CA SER A 22 11.41 -23.38 -15.60
C SER A 22 10.61 -22.30 -14.87
N VAL A 23 9.48 -22.65 -14.24
CA VAL A 23 8.63 -21.71 -13.50
C VAL A 23 9.23 -21.34 -12.15
N ALA A 24 9.91 -22.28 -11.47
CA ALA A 24 10.46 -22.08 -10.13
C ALA A 24 11.35 -20.83 -9.97
N PRO A 25 12.42 -20.60 -10.77
CA PRO A 25 13.25 -19.41 -10.62
C PRO A 25 12.46 -18.12 -10.90
N TRP A 26 11.54 -18.15 -11.87
CA TRP A 26 10.70 -16.99 -12.20
C TRP A 26 9.81 -16.57 -11.03
N LEU A 27 9.07 -17.52 -10.43
CA LEU A 27 8.22 -17.23 -9.27
C LEU A 27 9.05 -16.86 -8.02
N PHE A 28 10.20 -17.52 -7.83
CA PHE A 28 11.10 -17.21 -6.71
C PHE A 28 11.61 -15.77 -6.77
N TYR A 29 12.00 -15.29 -7.96
CA TYR A 29 12.46 -13.92 -8.16
C TYR A 29 11.40 -12.88 -7.75
N ILE A 30 10.13 -13.18 -8.03
CA ILE A 30 9.01 -12.28 -7.76
C ILE A 30 8.62 -12.30 -6.28
N CYS A 31 8.63 -13.48 -5.65
CA CYS A 31 8.26 -13.65 -4.24
C CYS A 31 9.38 -13.28 -3.26
N ARG A 32 10.50 -12.72 -3.75
CA ARG A 32 11.65 -12.30 -2.92
C ARG A 32 11.29 -11.22 -1.88
N THR A 33 10.16 -10.54 -2.05
CA THR A 33 9.66 -9.54 -1.10
C THR A 33 9.44 -10.10 0.30
N GLY A 34 9.17 -11.40 0.46
CA GLY A 34 9.10 -12.05 1.77
C GLY A 34 10.42 -12.65 2.26
N GLN A 35 11.51 -12.56 1.49
CA GLN A 35 12.73 -13.35 1.69
C GLN A 35 13.94 -12.51 2.13
N VAL A 36 13.85 -11.17 2.16
CA VAL A 36 14.95 -10.30 2.61
C VAL A 36 15.40 -10.69 4.03
N PHE A 37 14.43 -10.99 4.91
CA PHE A 37 14.70 -11.52 6.24
C PHE A 37 15.45 -12.84 6.24
N ILE A 38 15.25 -13.72 5.25
CA ILE A 38 15.94 -15.00 5.18
C ILE A 38 17.43 -14.81 4.87
N ASP A 39 17.78 -13.85 4.02
CA ASP A 39 19.19 -13.51 3.75
C ASP A 39 19.88 -12.94 4.98
N ILE A 40 19.14 -12.25 5.84
CA ILE A 40 19.62 -11.71 7.11
C ILE A 40 19.79 -12.82 8.16
N VAL A 41 18.81 -13.73 8.27
CA VAL A 41 18.78 -14.78 9.30
C VAL A 41 19.72 -15.94 8.99
N LEU A 42 19.87 -16.33 7.71
CA LEU A 42 20.71 -17.46 7.32
C LEU A 42 22.14 -17.04 7.02
N PHE A 43 22.35 -16.38 5.88
CA PHE A 43 23.61 -15.74 5.50
C PHE A 43 23.41 -14.84 4.28
N LYS A 44 24.24 -13.79 4.19
CA LYS A 44 24.24 -12.85 3.08
C LYS A 44 24.43 -13.59 1.74
N GLY A 45 23.44 -13.50 0.86
CA GLY A 45 23.46 -14.15 -0.45
C GLY A 45 22.81 -15.53 -0.50
N PHE A 46 22.11 -15.97 0.54
CA PHE A 46 21.35 -17.22 0.54
C PHE A 46 20.32 -17.25 -0.60
N SER A 47 19.43 -16.26 -0.69
CA SER A 47 18.39 -16.18 -1.72
C SER A 47 19.00 -16.08 -3.12
N SER A 48 20.10 -15.34 -3.26
CA SER A 48 20.85 -15.26 -4.53
C SER A 48 21.42 -16.62 -4.93
N SER A 49 21.96 -17.38 -3.98
CA SER A 49 22.49 -18.74 -4.21
C SER A 49 21.36 -19.71 -4.57
N LEU A 50 20.25 -19.65 -3.85
CA LEU A 50 19.07 -20.48 -4.10
C LEU A 50 18.47 -20.19 -5.49
N PHE A 51 18.37 -18.91 -5.86
CA PHE A 51 17.94 -18.49 -7.19
C PHE A 51 18.87 -19.01 -8.29
N ALA A 52 20.19 -18.90 -8.10
CA ALA A 52 21.18 -19.44 -9.04
C ALA A 52 21.05 -20.97 -9.20
N LEU A 53 20.80 -21.70 -8.11
CA LEU A 53 20.55 -23.14 -8.13
C LEU A 53 19.25 -23.49 -8.87
N MET A 54 18.19 -22.70 -8.71
CA MET A 54 16.94 -22.86 -9.44
C MET A 54 17.14 -22.64 -10.95
N ILE A 55 17.90 -21.60 -11.34
CA ILE A 55 18.26 -21.36 -12.75
C ILE A 55 19.08 -22.54 -13.31
N ALA A 56 20.11 -22.98 -12.59
CA ALA A 56 20.93 -24.11 -13.01
C ALA A 56 20.09 -25.39 -13.17
N SER A 57 19.13 -25.62 -12.28
CA SER A 57 18.16 -26.72 -12.38
C SER A 57 17.27 -26.60 -13.62
N ALA A 58 16.74 -25.41 -13.91
CA ALA A 58 15.92 -25.15 -15.10
C ALA A 58 16.69 -25.39 -16.41
N ILE A 59 17.94 -24.90 -16.49
CA ILE A 59 18.83 -25.12 -17.63
C ILE A 59 19.12 -26.62 -17.78
N SER A 60 19.48 -27.28 -16.68
CA SER A 60 19.77 -28.71 -16.62
C SER A 60 18.58 -29.56 -17.11
N ALA A 61 17.36 -29.26 -16.64
CA ALA A 61 16.14 -29.92 -17.10
C ALA A 61 15.87 -29.68 -18.59
N THR A 62 16.15 -28.47 -19.09
CA THR A 62 15.99 -28.11 -20.51
C THR A 62 16.98 -28.87 -21.41
N VAL A 63 18.26 -28.96 -21.01
CA VAL A 63 19.28 -29.74 -21.74
C VAL A 63 18.91 -31.23 -21.74
N LEU A 64 18.51 -31.77 -20.59
CA LEU A 64 18.04 -33.15 -20.49
C LEU A 64 16.85 -33.39 -21.42
N ALA A 65 15.88 -32.48 -21.46
CA ALA A 65 14.73 -32.57 -22.35
C ALA A 65 15.13 -32.57 -23.83
N PHE A 66 16.00 -31.64 -24.23
CA PHE A 66 16.53 -31.56 -25.59
C PHE A 66 17.19 -32.88 -26.02
N LEU A 67 18.13 -33.38 -25.21
CA LEU A 67 18.87 -34.61 -25.50
C LEU A 67 17.93 -35.81 -25.62
N ARG A 68 16.93 -35.93 -24.73
CA ARG A 68 15.98 -37.05 -24.72
C ARG A 68 14.98 -37.01 -25.88
N ILE A 69 14.59 -35.82 -26.32
CA ILE A 69 13.65 -35.67 -27.44
C ILE A 69 14.37 -35.89 -28.78
N ARG A 70 15.59 -35.38 -28.92
CA ARG A 70 16.36 -35.42 -30.19
C ARG A 70 17.11 -36.73 -30.40
N SER A 71 17.59 -37.39 -29.34
CA SER A 71 18.31 -38.66 -29.47
C SER A 71 17.37 -39.85 -29.61
N SER A 72 17.48 -40.61 -30.70
CA SER A 72 16.74 -41.87 -30.90
C SER A 72 17.05 -42.92 -29.83
N ARG A 73 18.30 -42.94 -29.33
CA ARG A 73 18.78 -43.90 -28.30
C ARG A 73 18.19 -43.65 -26.91
N LEU A 74 17.80 -42.41 -26.61
CA LEU A 74 17.32 -41.99 -25.28
C LEU A 74 15.78 -41.95 -25.16
N LYS A 75 15.07 -42.37 -26.22
CA LYS A 75 13.59 -42.39 -26.27
C LYS A 75 12.96 -43.59 -25.57
N ASP A 76 13.65 -44.72 -25.48
CA ASP A 76 13.13 -45.97 -24.93
C ASP A 76 13.48 -46.14 -23.44
N ALA A 77 12.46 -46.47 -22.62
CA ALA A 77 12.58 -46.76 -21.19
C ALA A 77 13.57 -47.88 -20.86
N ARG A 78 13.66 -48.88 -21.74
CA ARG A 78 14.55 -50.03 -21.56
C ARG A 78 16.01 -49.68 -21.85
N LEU A 79 16.23 -48.59 -22.59
CA LEU A 79 17.54 -48.17 -23.10
C LEU A 79 18.07 -46.90 -22.41
N LEU A 80 17.31 -46.27 -21.49
CA LEU A 80 17.76 -45.06 -20.80
C LEU A 80 19.05 -45.38 -20.01
N PRO A 81 20.22 -44.83 -20.36
CA PRO A 81 21.46 -45.18 -19.68
C PRO A 81 21.43 -44.72 -18.22
N SER A 82 22.12 -45.43 -17.33
CA SER A 82 22.13 -45.13 -15.89
C SER A 82 22.50 -43.67 -15.54
N PRO A 83 23.45 -42.99 -16.24
CA PRO A 83 23.70 -41.58 -16.01
C PRO A 83 22.49 -40.67 -16.27
N PHE A 84 21.74 -40.92 -17.35
CA PHE A 84 20.54 -40.13 -17.69
C PHE A 84 19.36 -40.44 -16.76
N LEU A 85 19.27 -41.67 -16.25
CA LEU A 85 18.32 -42.01 -15.20
C LEU A 85 18.64 -41.24 -13.91
N GLY A 86 19.91 -41.24 -13.48
CA GLY A 86 20.36 -40.47 -12.32
C GLY A 86 20.09 -38.97 -12.48
N TRP A 87 20.39 -38.40 -13.66
CA TRP A 87 20.07 -37.02 -13.98
C TRP A 87 18.57 -36.73 -13.91
N SER A 88 17.72 -37.60 -14.49
CA SER A 88 16.26 -37.45 -14.44
C SER A 88 15.73 -37.47 -13.00
N VAL A 89 16.26 -38.36 -12.16
CA VAL A 89 15.92 -38.45 -10.73
C VAL A 89 16.36 -37.18 -10.00
N ALA A 90 17.59 -36.72 -10.21
CA ALA A 90 18.11 -35.51 -9.58
C ALA A 90 17.31 -34.27 -9.98
N SER A 91 17.03 -34.07 -11.27
CA SER A 91 16.18 -32.97 -11.76
C SER A 91 14.78 -33.04 -11.18
N PHE A 92 14.18 -34.23 -11.07
CA PHE A 92 12.87 -34.39 -10.45
C PHE A 92 12.87 -34.00 -8.98
N VAL A 93 13.85 -34.49 -8.20
CA VAL A 93 13.96 -34.18 -6.77
C VAL A 93 14.18 -32.68 -6.55
N LEU A 94 15.12 -32.07 -7.27
CA LEU A 94 15.37 -30.62 -7.18
C LEU A 94 14.13 -29.80 -7.56
N THR A 95 13.46 -30.17 -8.66
CA THR A 95 12.24 -29.50 -9.09
C THR A 95 11.14 -29.62 -8.06
N PHE A 96 10.98 -30.81 -7.46
CA PHE A 96 10.02 -31.04 -6.40
C PHE A 96 10.31 -30.17 -5.17
N VAL A 97 11.57 -30.15 -4.71
CA VAL A 97 11.99 -29.31 -3.57
C VAL A 97 11.74 -27.83 -3.86
N PHE A 98 12.18 -27.31 -5.00
CA PHE A 98 11.96 -25.91 -5.35
C PHE A 98 10.48 -25.58 -5.53
N THR A 99 9.69 -26.53 -6.05
CA THR A 99 8.24 -26.37 -6.15
C THR A 99 7.58 -26.25 -4.79
N VAL A 100 7.96 -27.12 -3.86
CA VAL A 100 7.49 -27.05 -2.47
C VAL A 100 7.89 -25.72 -1.84
N VAL A 101 9.12 -25.25 -2.06
CA VAL A 101 9.61 -23.98 -1.51
C VAL A 101 8.75 -22.80 -1.99
N TRP A 102 8.52 -22.64 -3.30
CA TRP A 102 7.75 -21.49 -3.78
C TRP A 102 6.24 -21.62 -3.49
N ILE A 103 5.67 -22.84 -3.50
CA ILE A 103 4.27 -23.05 -3.08
C ILE A 103 4.11 -22.72 -1.60
N ALA A 104 5.02 -23.19 -0.74
CA ALA A 104 5.00 -22.87 0.68
C ALA A 104 5.12 -21.36 0.88
N SER A 105 6.04 -20.70 0.17
CA SER A 105 6.21 -19.24 0.22
C SER A 105 4.90 -18.52 -0.10
N LEU A 106 4.22 -18.88 -1.19
CA LEU A 106 2.92 -18.30 -1.57
C LEU A 106 1.81 -18.62 -0.55
N ALA A 107 1.77 -19.86 -0.04
CA ALA A 107 0.75 -20.29 0.92
C ALA A 107 0.92 -19.62 2.29
N THR A 108 2.14 -19.24 2.65
CA THR A 108 2.45 -18.48 3.87
C THR A 108 2.26 -16.98 3.70
N MET A 109 2.05 -16.48 2.47
CA MET A 109 1.74 -15.07 2.27
C MET A 109 0.42 -14.73 2.95
N GLY A 110 0.45 -13.75 3.84
CA GLY A 110 -0.76 -13.22 4.45
C GLY A 110 -1.68 -12.56 3.43
N LYS A 111 -2.91 -12.25 3.88
CA LYS A 111 -3.89 -11.51 3.07
C LYS A 111 -3.32 -10.19 2.55
N GLU A 112 -2.44 -9.56 3.32
CA GLU A 112 -1.88 -8.24 3.02
C GLU A 112 -0.72 -8.32 2.01
N SER A 113 0.10 -9.38 2.04
CA SER A 113 1.27 -9.51 1.16
C SER A 113 0.94 -10.14 -0.20
N SER A 114 -0.07 -11.02 -0.27
CA SER A 114 -0.41 -11.74 -1.51
C SER A 114 -0.78 -10.83 -2.71
N PRO A 115 -1.51 -9.70 -2.53
CA PRO A 115 -1.79 -8.78 -3.63
C PRO A 115 -0.52 -8.13 -4.18
N VAL A 116 0.46 -7.83 -3.31
CA VAL A 116 1.74 -7.22 -3.70
C VAL A 116 2.53 -8.16 -4.61
N ALA A 117 2.66 -9.45 -4.25
CA ALA A 117 3.35 -10.40 -5.10
C ALA A 117 2.64 -10.61 -6.45
N LEU A 118 1.30 -10.58 -6.46
CA LEU A 118 0.55 -10.64 -7.72
C LEU A 118 0.84 -9.41 -8.60
N ARG A 119 0.90 -8.20 -8.03
CA ARG A 119 1.27 -6.98 -8.74
C ARG A 119 2.69 -7.03 -9.28
N MET A 120 3.63 -7.60 -8.54
CA MET A 120 4.99 -7.85 -9.04
C MET A 120 5.04 -8.90 -10.15
N LEU A 121 4.16 -9.91 -10.12
CA LEU A 121 4.09 -10.97 -11.12
C LEU A 121 3.55 -10.46 -12.45
N LEU A 122 2.46 -9.68 -12.42
CA LEU A 122 1.69 -9.28 -13.60
C LEU A 122 2.54 -8.68 -14.74
N PRO A 123 3.45 -7.71 -14.51
CA PRO A 123 4.29 -7.15 -15.56
C PRO A 123 5.26 -8.15 -16.20
N THR A 124 5.63 -9.20 -15.46
CA THR A 124 6.58 -10.21 -15.95
C THR A 124 5.91 -11.38 -16.68
N LEU A 125 4.58 -11.55 -16.52
CA LEU A 125 3.80 -12.63 -17.15
C LEU A 125 4.03 -12.75 -18.66
N PRO A 126 4.00 -11.67 -19.46
CA PRO A 126 4.15 -11.80 -20.90
C PRO A 126 5.51 -12.38 -21.30
N ILE A 127 6.60 -11.89 -20.69
CA ILE A 127 7.96 -12.32 -20.99
C ILE A 127 8.20 -13.74 -20.46
N GLY A 128 7.85 -14.00 -19.20
CA GLY A 128 8.00 -15.31 -18.59
C GLY A 128 7.24 -16.40 -19.34
N ALA A 129 5.98 -16.14 -19.70
CA ALA A 129 5.16 -17.04 -20.49
C ALA A 129 5.71 -17.22 -21.91
N ALA A 130 6.18 -16.16 -22.57
CA ALA A 130 6.76 -16.23 -23.92
C ALA A 130 8.02 -17.10 -23.97
N VAL A 131 8.93 -16.96 -22.99
CA VAL A 131 10.15 -17.76 -22.90
C VAL A 131 9.82 -19.25 -22.73
N ILE A 132 8.92 -19.58 -21.80
CA ILE A 132 8.47 -20.96 -21.57
C ILE A 132 7.77 -21.50 -22.82
N ALA A 133 6.86 -20.72 -23.43
CA ALA A 133 6.16 -21.12 -24.65
C ALA A 133 7.13 -21.37 -25.80
N ALA A 134 8.11 -20.50 -26.03
CA ALA A 134 9.09 -20.66 -27.11
C ALA A 134 9.87 -21.98 -26.97
N VAL A 135 10.35 -22.30 -25.78
CA VAL A 135 11.06 -23.56 -25.52
C VAL A 135 10.10 -24.76 -25.64
N PHE A 136 8.86 -24.65 -25.17
CA PHE A 136 7.83 -25.68 -25.37
C PHE A 136 7.59 -25.96 -26.86
N PHE A 137 7.40 -24.92 -27.67
CA PHE A 137 7.16 -25.06 -29.11
C PHE A 137 8.38 -25.57 -29.87
N ALA A 138 9.60 -25.23 -29.43
CA ALA A 138 10.83 -25.72 -30.05
C ALA A 138 11.14 -27.19 -29.71
N LEU A 139 10.84 -27.62 -28.48
CA LEU A 139 11.24 -28.94 -27.97
C LEU A 139 10.09 -29.94 -27.93
N PHE A 140 9.00 -29.60 -27.25
CA PHE A 140 7.95 -30.55 -26.88
C PHE A 140 6.82 -30.62 -27.91
N PHE A 141 6.41 -29.50 -28.49
CA PHE A 141 5.33 -29.45 -29.47
C PHE A 141 5.57 -30.38 -30.69
N PRO A 142 6.77 -30.43 -31.31
CA PRO A 142 7.04 -31.34 -32.43
C PRO A 142 7.05 -32.82 -31.97
N ALA A 143 7.28 -33.08 -30.68
CA ALA A 143 7.37 -34.41 -30.11
C ALA A 143 6.01 -35.01 -29.71
N LEU A 144 4.91 -34.25 -29.83
CA LEU A 144 3.54 -34.69 -29.55
C LEU A 144 3.02 -35.62 -30.65
N SER A 145 2.54 -36.80 -30.26
CA SER A 145 2.07 -37.83 -31.21
C SER A 145 0.69 -37.55 -31.81
N SER A 146 -0.17 -36.79 -31.11
CA SER A 146 -1.56 -36.57 -31.53
C SER A 146 -1.71 -35.32 -32.41
N PRO A 147 -2.14 -35.43 -33.68
CA PRO A 147 -2.42 -34.28 -34.54
C PRO A 147 -3.54 -33.39 -34.00
N LYS A 148 -4.58 -33.99 -33.40
CA LYS A 148 -5.69 -33.25 -32.78
C LYS A 148 -5.19 -32.39 -31.63
N LEU A 149 -4.34 -32.95 -30.76
CA LEU A 149 -3.77 -32.22 -29.63
C LEU A 149 -2.86 -31.07 -30.10
N ARG A 150 -2.00 -31.30 -31.10
CA ARG A 150 -1.15 -30.24 -31.68
C ARG A 150 -1.99 -29.10 -32.26
N THR A 151 -3.06 -29.45 -32.97
CA THR A 151 -4.00 -28.46 -33.54
C THR A 151 -4.68 -27.67 -32.43
N ALA A 152 -5.20 -28.34 -31.40
CA ALA A 152 -5.85 -27.69 -30.27
C ALA A 152 -4.89 -26.73 -29.54
N ILE A 153 -3.67 -27.17 -29.23
CA ILE A 153 -2.65 -26.32 -28.59
C ILE A 153 -2.33 -25.10 -29.47
N ALA A 154 -2.10 -25.29 -30.77
CA ALA A 154 -1.82 -24.19 -31.69
C ALA A 154 -2.97 -23.18 -31.75
N VAL A 155 -4.22 -23.64 -31.88
CA VAL A 155 -5.40 -22.77 -31.92
C VAL A 155 -5.54 -21.99 -30.61
N VAL A 156 -5.39 -22.65 -29.45
CA VAL A 156 -5.47 -21.98 -28.14
C VAL A 156 -4.36 -20.95 -27.98
N THR A 157 -3.13 -21.27 -28.37
CA THR A 157 -2.02 -20.31 -28.31
C THR A 157 -2.23 -19.13 -29.25
N ILE A 158 -2.67 -19.37 -30.49
CA ILE A 158 -2.98 -18.29 -31.44
C ILE A 158 -4.09 -17.40 -30.90
N ALA A 159 -5.17 -17.98 -30.37
CA ALA A 159 -6.25 -17.23 -29.75
C ALA A 159 -5.73 -16.40 -28.56
N ALA A 160 -4.95 -17.01 -27.66
CA ALA A 160 -4.38 -16.32 -26.51
C ALA A 160 -3.45 -15.16 -26.92
N LEU A 161 -2.63 -15.35 -27.96
CA LEU A 161 -1.78 -14.29 -28.51
C LEU A 161 -2.62 -13.17 -29.12
N LEU A 162 -3.63 -13.49 -29.93
CA LEU A 162 -4.51 -12.49 -30.54
C LEU A 162 -5.29 -11.69 -29.48
N PHE A 163 -5.93 -12.36 -28.53
CA PHE A 163 -6.64 -11.70 -27.43
C PHE A 163 -5.69 -10.90 -26.52
N GLY A 164 -4.50 -11.45 -26.26
CA GLY A 164 -3.45 -10.75 -25.50
C GLY A 164 -3.01 -9.47 -26.19
N THR A 165 -2.69 -9.53 -27.49
CA THR A 165 -2.32 -8.35 -28.28
C THR A 165 -3.45 -7.31 -28.33
N ILE A 166 -4.70 -7.74 -28.55
CA ILE A 166 -5.84 -6.83 -28.53
C ILE A 166 -5.97 -6.18 -27.14
N GLY A 167 -5.86 -6.95 -26.07
CA GLY A 167 -5.93 -6.44 -24.69
C GLY A 167 -4.79 -5.49 -24.32
N THR A 168 -3.59 -5.65 -24.91
CA THR A 168 -2.48 -4.71 -24.72
C THR A 168 -2.67 -3.40 -25.49
N LEU A 169 -3.34 -3.44 -26.65
CA LEU A 169 -3.57 -2.27 -27.48
C LEU A 169 -4.83 -1.50 -27.06
N TYR A 170 -5.82 -2.20 -26.52
CA TYR A 170 -7.10 -1.63 -26.13
C TYR A 170 -7.35 -1.91 -24.66
N PRO A 171 -7.29 -0.88 -23.79
CA PRO A 171 -7.58 -1.08 -22.39
C PRO A 171 -9.04 -1.50 -22.21
N LEU A 172 -9.24 -2.72 -21.71
CA LEU A 172 -10.56 -3.32 -21.53
C LEU A 172 -11.28 -2.82 -20.27
N SER A 173 -10.58 -2.08 -19.40
CA SER A 173 -11.16 -1.50 -18.18
C SER A 173 -11.88 -0.18 -18.48
N LYS A 174 -13.09 -0.03 -17.90
CA LYS A 174 -13.79 1.25 -17.85
C LYS A 174 -13.00 2.21 -16.95
N PHE A 175 -12.79 3.44 -17.40
CA PHE A 175 -12.18 4.48 -16.60
C PHE A 175 -13.16 5.02 -15.56
N ARG A 176 -12.77 5.03 -14.29
CA ARG A 176 -13.60 5.43 -13.15
C ARG A 176 -12.76 5.94 -11.98
N PHE A 177 -13.38 6.73 -11.12
CA PHE A 177 -12.88 6.99 -9.77
C PHE A 177 -12.95 5.71 -8.91
N LEU A 178 -12.07 5.60 -7.92
CA LEU A 178 -12.08 4.49 -6.95
C LEU A 178 -13.14 4.69 -5.84
N ALA A 179 -13.31 5.93 -5.38
CA ALA A 179 -14.30 6.39 -4.41
C ALA A 179 -14.51 7.91 -4.55
N ASP A 180 -15.27 8.49 -3.62
CA ASP A 180 -15.32 9.93 -3.40
C ASP A 180 -13.92 10.50 -3.08
N PRO A 181 -13.68 11.80 -3.30
CA PRO A 181 -12.42 12.44 -2.95
C PRO A 181 -12.22 12.46 -1.43
N MET A 182 -10.96 12.38 -1.00
CA MET A 182 -10.51 12.67 0.35
C MET A 182 -10.01 14.12 0.41
N VAL A 183 -10.61 14.96 1.24
CA VAL A 183 -10.19 16.37 1.38
C VAL A 183 -9.28 16.51 2.59
N LEU A 184 -7.97 16.56 2.36
CA LEU A 184 -6.97 16.70 3.42
C LEU A 184 -6.83 18.15 3.85
N ASP A 185 -6.89 18.40 5.16
CA ASP A 185 -6.48 19.68 5.74
C ASP A 185 -4.95 19.70 5.91
N THR A 186 -4.28 20.63 5.22
CA THR A 186 -2.81 20.70 5.17
C THR A 186 -2.22 21.73 6.14
N GLY A 187 -3.06 22.41 6.91
CA GLY A 187 -2.68 23.57 7.74
C GLY A 187 -2.54 24.89 6.98
N LYS A 188 -2.44 24.85 5.65
CA LYS A 188 -2.37 26.04 4.76
C LYS A 188 -3.61 26.21 3.87
N GLY A 189 -4.39 25.15 3.72
CA GLY A 189 -5.54 25.01 2.83
C GLY A 189 -5.89 23.54 2.68
N TYR A 190 -6.73 23.22 1.71
CA TYR A 190 -7.13 21.85 1.42
C TYR A 190 -6.34 21.25 0.27
N SER A 191 -5.95 20.00 0.41
CA SER A 191 -5.58 19.14 -0.71
C SER A 191 -6.75 18.22 -1.00
N ILE A 192 -7.43 18.43 -2.13
CA ILE A 192 -8.49 17.53 -2.59
C ILE A 192 -7.82 16.37 -3.33
N VAL A 193 -7.80 15.20 -2.69
CA VAL A 193 -7.11 14.01 -3.17
C VAL A 193 -8.13 13.00 -3.70
N PHE A 194 -7.94 12.49 -4.92
CA PHE A 194 -8.81 11.45 -5.49
C PHE A 194 -8.02 10.49 -6.36
N ALA A 195 -8.52 9.26 -6.47
CA ALA A 195 -7.85 8.21 -7.21
C ALA A 195 -8.71 7.62 -8.33
N THR A 196 -8.05 7.15 -9.38
CA THR A 196 -8.68 6.45 -10.51
C THR A 196 -8.10 5.05 -10.69
N ASN A 197 -8.79 4.21 -11.45
CA ASN A 197 -8.39 2.81 -11.63
C ASN A 197 -7.28 2.56 -12.68
N THR A 198 -6.77 3.61 -13.31
CA THR A 198 -5.71 3.61 -14.33
C THR A 198 -5.23 5.05 -14.47
N SER A 199 -3.99 5.25 -14.92
CA SER A 199 -3.42 6.60 -14.92
C SER A 199 -4.20 7.59 -15.81
N GLY A 200 -4.20 8.85 -15.39
CA GLY A 200 -4.85 9.95 -16.09
C GLY A 200 -4.35 11.29 -15.59
N THR A 201 -4.93 12.37 -16.10
CA THR A 201 -4.75 13.73 -15.53
C THR A 201 -5.96 14.10 -14.67
N GLY A 202 -5.75 14.71 -13.51
CA GLY A 202 -6.81 15.16 -12.61
C GLY A 202 -7.09 16.67 -12.66
N PHE A 203 -8.32 17.07 -12.30
CA PHE A 203 -8.68 18.46 -12.01
C PHE A 203 -9.79 18.58 -10.97
N VAL A 204 -9.84 19.73 -10.30
CA VAL A 204 -10.96 20.17 -9.45
C VAL A 204 -11.61 21.40 -10.07
N ARG A 205 -12.94 21.47 -10.02
CA ARG A 205 -13.72 22.65 -10.40
C ARG A 205 -14.65 23.10 -9.28
N TYR A 206 -14.65 24.38 -8.99
CA TYR A 206 -15.52 25.03 -8.01
C TYR A 206 -15.79 26.49 -8.41
N ASP A 207 -16.80 27.10 -7.79
CA ASP A 207 -17.13 28.51 -7.96
C ASP A 207 -16.83 29.29 -6.67
N TYR A 208 -16.16 30.43 -6.78
CA TYR A 208 -15.88 31.32 -5.65
C TYR A 208 -15.84 32.78 -6.11
N GLY A 209 -16.44 33.69 -5.33
CA GLY A 209 -16.42 35.13 -5.63
C GLY A 209 -16.99 35.50 -7.01
N GLY A 210 -17.96 34.74 -7.53
CA GLY A 210 -18.54 34.93 -8.86
C GLY A 210 -17.67 34.47 -10.03
N LYS A 211 -16.59 33.72 -9.78
CA LYS A 211 -15.71 33.12 -10.79
C LYS A 211 -15.70 31.60 -10.67
N THR A 212 -15.63 30.91 -11.80
CA THR A 212 -15.39 29.47 -11.87
C THR A 212 -13.90 29.19 -11.98
N TYR A 213 -13.38 28.36 -11.08
CA TYR A 213 -12.01 27.88 -11.06
C TYR A 213 -11.95 26.47 -11.64
N THR A 214 -10.93 26.15 -12.44
CA THR A 214 -10.59 24.78 -12.84
C THR A 214 -9.10 24.61 -12.64
N LEU A 215 -8.73 23.91 -11.56
CA LEU A 215 -7.37 23.68 -11.14
C LEU A 215 -6.98 22.26 -11.53
N TYR A 216 -5.87 22.10 -12.24
CA TYR A 216 -5.34 20.79 -12.61
C TYR A 216 -4.31 20.34 -11.59
N ASP A 217 -4.21 19.03 -11.39
CA ASP A 217 -3.06 18.43 -10.75
C ASP A 217 -1.84 18.57 -11.68
N THR A 218 -0.83 19.32 -11.23
CA THR A 218 0.33 19.66 -12.03
C THR A 218 1.59 19.80 -11.18
N ASP A 219 2.70 19.21 -11.62
CA ASP A 219 4.05 19.59 -11.19
C ASP A 219 4.76 20.45 -12.26
N ASN A 220 5.35 21.57 -11.82
CA ASN A 220 6.14 22.47 -12.68
C ASN A 220 5.45 22.86 -14.02
N GLY A 221 4.12 22.97 -14.01
CA GLY A 221 3.30 23.35 -15.16
C GLY A 221 2.95 22.20 -16.13
N ARG A 222 3.36 20.96 -15.84
CA ARG A 222 2.93 19.75 -16.55
C ARG A 222 1.78 19.11 -15.77
N LYS A 223 0.75 18.60 -16.45
CA LYS A 223 -0.29 17.81 -15.79
C LYS A 223 0.28 16.46 -15.38
N GLU A 224 0.02 16.05 -14.15
CA GLU A 224 0.43 14.73 -13.67
C GLU A 224 -0.34 13.63 -14.38
N ASN A 225 0.38 12.56 -14.75
CA ASN A 225 -0.18 11.33 -15.29
C ASN A 225 -0.03 10.24 -14.23
N ALA A 226 -0.98 10.17 -13.31
CA ALA A 226 -0.91 9.38 -12.09
C ALA A 226 -2.24 8.66 -11.82
N LEU A 227 -2.25 7.76 -10.84
CA LEU A 227 -3.50 7.16 -10.33
C LEU A 227 -4.14 8.07 -9.30
N ILE A 228 -3.32 8.66 -8.43
CA ILE A 228 -3.72 9.61 -7.40
C ILE A 228 -3.50 11.03 -7.92
N HIS A 229 -4.48 11.89 -7.68
CA HIS A 229 -4.40 13.31 -7.98
C HIS A 229 -4.62 14.12 -6.72
N SER A 230 -3.78 15.11 -6.47
CA SER A 230 -3.93 16.08 -5.39
C SER A 230 -4.02 17.49 -5.97
N VAL A 231 -5.00 18.27 -5.52
CA VAL A 231 -5.20 19.65 -5.97
C VAL A 231 -5.42 20.57 -4.78
N PHE A 232 -4.53 21.55 -4.63
CA PHE A 232 -4.61 22.54 -3.57
C PHE A 232 -5.74 23.56 -3.81
N VAL A 233 -6.55 23.79 -2.78
CA VAL A 233 -7.62 24.81 -2.75
C VAL A 233 -7.51 25.61 -1.44
N PRO A 234 -7.47 26.96 -1.48
CA PRO A 234 -7.48 27.78 -0.27
C PRO A 234 -8.72 27.52 0.58
N TYR A 235 -8.59 27.64 1.91
CA TYR A 235 -9.71 27.41 2.84
C TYR A 235 -10.95 28.21 2.47
N GLU A 236 -10.77 29.51 2.25
CA GLU A 236 -11.83 30.45 1.95
C GLU A 236 -12.60 30.12 0.66
N HIS A 237 -12.00 29.35 -0.26
CA HIS A 237 -12.63 28.93 -1.50
C HIS A 237 -13.49 27.68 -1.35
N LEU A 238 -13.18 26.80 -0.39
CA LEU A 238 -13.84 25.50 -0.26
C LEU A 238 -14.79 25.43 0.94
N ASP A 239 -14.46 26.08 2.06
CA ASP A 239 -15.30 26.14 3.26
C ASP A 239 -16.74 26.56 2.87
N GLY A 240 -17.72 25.68 3.12
CA GLY A 240 -19.15 25.92 2.84
C GLY A 240 -19.53 25.93 1.36
N ASN A 241 -18.59 25.68 0.46
CA ASN A 241 -18.78 25.74 -0.98
C ASN A 241 -18.92 24.35 -1.60
N ALA A 242 -19.21 24.34 -2.90
CA ALA A 242 -19.39 23.11 -3.66
C ALA A 242 -18.30 22.94 -4.72
N TYR A 243 -17.92 21.70 -4.98
CA TYR A 243 -16.89 21.37 -5.96
C TYR A 243 -17.20 20.06 -6.69
N THR A 244 -16.47 19.83 -7.78
CA THR A 244 -16.46 18.57 -8.53
C THR A 244 -15.02 18.18 -8.81
N VAL A 245 -14.76 16.88 -8.90
CA VAL A 245 -13.48 16.34 -9.38
C VAL A 245 -13.66 15.76 -10.77
N GLY A 246 -12.63 15.86 -11.59
CA GLY A 246 -12.61 15.34 -12.94
C GLY A 246 -11.28 14.68 -13.26
N ALA A 247 -11.32 13.65 -14.10
CA ALA A 247 -10.12 12.97 -14.56
C ALA A 247 -10.22 12.67 -16.04
N THR A 248 -9.09 12.74 -16.76
CA THR A 248 -8.99 12.35 -18.17
C THR A 248 -8.00 11.22 -18.30
N ARG A 249 -8.44 10.07 -18.81
CA ARG A 249 -7.56 8.92 -19.00
C ARG A 249 -6.42 9.30 -19.96
N VAL A 250 -5.20 8.95 -19.62
CA VAL A 250 -4.07 9.01 -20.56
C VAL A 250 -3.87 7.61 -21.16
N ILE A 251 -3.84 7.52 -22.49
CA ILE A 251 -3.60 6.25 -23.20
C ILE A 251 -2.11 6.12 -23.51
N ASP A 252 -1.51 7.19 -24.02
CA ASP A 252 -0.06 7.30 -24.21
C ASP A 252 0.43 8.73 -23.98
N GLU A 253 1.67 8.84 -23.53
CA GLU A 253 2.37 10.08 -23.26
C GLU A 253 3.68 10.07 -24.05
N LEU A 254 3.79 10.92 -25.07
CA LEU A 254 4.91 10.94 -26.02
C LEU A 254 5.57 12.32 -26.03
N SER A 255 6.74 12.43 -26.68
CA SER A 255 7.52 13.68 -26.70
C SER A 255 6.85 14.83 -27.46
N TYR A 256 5.94 14.54 -28.40
CA TYR A 256 5.20 15.53 -29.19
C TYR A 256 3.69 15.36 -28.98
N GLY A 257 3.26 15.41 -27.72
CA GLY A 257 1.87 15.22 -27.30
C GLY A 257 1.57 13.78 -26.88
N GLY A 258 0.29 13.44 -26.74
CA GLY A 258 -0.17 12.12 -26.32
C GLY A 258 -1.65 11.94 -26.64
N THR A 259 -2.15 10.74 -26.45
CA THR A 259 -3.53 10.36 -26.73
C THR A 259 -4.29 10.29 -25.41
N ASN A 260 -5.34 11.09 -25.31
CA ASN A 260 -6.26 11.05 -24.18
C ASN A 260 -7.46 10.15 -24.51
N GLY A 261 -7.91 9.43 -23.50
CA GLY A 261 -9.16 8.70 -23.51
C GLY A 261 -10.34 9.54 -23.01
N LYS A 262 -11.31 8.86 -22.40
CA LYS A 262 -12.51 9.50 -21.86
C LYS A 262 -12.17 10.38 -20.64
N THR A 263 -12.80 11.55 -20.57
CA THR A 263 -12.92 12.35 -19.34
C THR A 263 -14.14 11.92 -18.54
N ILE A 264 -13.97 11.75 -17.23
CA ILE A 264 -15.03 11.55 -16.24
C ILE A 264 -15.06 12.74 -15.29
N VAL A 265 -16.25 13.06 -14.78
CA VAL A 265 -16.48 14.12 -13.78
C VAL A 265 -17.45 13.55 -12.75
N SER A 266 -17.19 13.83 -11.48
CA SER A 266 -18.03 13.41 -10.35
C SER A 266 -19.37 14.14 -10.33
N ASP A 267 -20.27 13.68 -9.45
CA ASP A 267 -21.35 14.52 -8.96
C ASP A 267 -20.80 15.69 -8.10
N ILE A 268 -21.66 16.63 -7.73
CA ILE A 268 -21.30 17.80 -6.93
C ILE A 268 -21.15 17.41 -5.46
N TYR A 269 -20.00 17.69 -4.89
CA TYR A 269 -19.75 17.61 -3.44
C TYR A 269 -20.04 18.96 -2.80
N ARG A 270 -20.67 18.95 -1.62
CA ARG A 270 -20.89 20.14 -0.80
C ARG A 270 -20.03 20.03 0.45
N PHE A 271 -18.97 20.81 0.50
CA PHE A 271 -17.99 20.71 1.55
C PHE A 271 -18.45 21.49 2.80
N SER A 272 -18.29 20.88 3.96
CA SER A 272 -18.62 21.49 5.24
C SER A 272 -17.69 22.66 5.53
N GLU A 273 -18.22 23.72 6.10
CA GLU A 273 -17.38 24.72 6.77
C GLU A 273 -16.72 24.07 7.99
N ARG A 274 -15.45 24.40 8.25
CA ARG A 274 -14.75 24.00 9.49
C ARG A 274 -15.44 24.47 10.79
N ASN A 275 -16.35 25.45 10.69
CA ASN A 275 -16.74 26.32 11.80
C ASN A 275 -18.23 26.21 12.12
N ARG A 276 -18.72 24.99 12.35
CA ARG A 276 -20.16 24.74 12.33
C ARG A 276 -20.87 24.95 13.67
N ASN A 277 -20.24 24.68 14.82
CA ASN A 277 -20.95 24.54 16.09
C ASN A 277 -20.08 24.79 17.34
N ASP A 278 -20.73 24.93 18.50
CA ASP A 278 -20.10 24.94 19.85
C ASP A 278 -19.46 23.59 20.26
N GLN A 279 -19.66 22.57 19.43
CA GLN A 279 -19.16 21.22 19.60
C GLN A 279 -18.73 20.67 18.24
N THR A 280 -17.58 19.99 18.19
CA THR A 280 -17.06 19.37 16.97
C THR A 280 -16.66 17.93 17.25
N THR A 281 -17.12 16.98 16.44
CA THR A 281 -16.83 15.56 16.61
C THR A 281 -15.95 15.03 15.49
N TYR A 282 -14.78 14.51 15.84
CA TYR A 282 -13.85 13.86 14.91
C TYR A 282 -13.93 12.34 15.06
N LEU A 283 -14.11 11.63 13.95
CA LEU A 283 -13.84 10.19 13.89
C LEU A 283 -12.33 9.97 13.87
N SER A 284 -11.82 9.05 14.68
CA SER A 284 -10.43 8.60 14.65
C SER A 284 -10.36 7.14 14.20
N VAL A 285 -9.48 6.87 13.24
CA VAL A 285 -9.23 5.54 12.72
C VAL A 285 -7.73 5.32 12.53
N SER A 286 -7.21 4.24 13.12
CA SER A 286 -5.82 3.81 13.00
C SER A 286 -5.71 2.34 12.57
N ASP A 287 -4.54 1.92 12.11
CA ASP A 287 -4.12 0.51 12.02
C ASP A 287 -5.14 -0.40 11.31
N TRP A 288 -5.65 0.02 10.15
CA TRP A 288 -6.63 -0.78 9.42
C TRP A 288 -6.02 -1.86 8.53
N HIS A 289 -4.71 -1.84 8.25
CA HIS A 289 -3.96 -3.00 7.72
C HIS A 289 -4.69 -3.73 6.57
N THR A 290 -5.20 -2.99 5.59
CA THR A 290 -5.99 -3.46 4.43
C THR A 290 -7.41 -3.98 4.73
N PHE A 291 -7.86 -3.98 5.98
CA PHE A 291 -9.20 -4.40 6.43
C PHE A 291 -10.26 -3.27 6.27
N ASN A 292 -10.21 -2.53 5.15
CA ASN A 292 -11.05 -1.36 4.87
C ASN A 292 -12.53 -1.62 5.14
N ASP A 293 -13.09 -2.73 4.63
CA ASP A 293 -14.49 -3.06 4.79
C ASP A 293 -14.89 -3.23 6.27
N LEU A 294 -14.00 -3.76 7.10
CA LEU A 294 -14.27 -3.92 8.53
C LEU A 294 -14.19 -2.57 9.24
N ALA A 295 -13.15 -1.77 8.95
CA ALA A 295 -12.98 -0.44 9.51
C ALA A 295 -14.14 0.51 9.13
N LEU A 296 -14.54 0.54 7.85
CA LEU A 296 -15.70 1.32 7.35
C LEU A 296 -16.99 0.91 8.06
N ARG A 297 -17.25 -0.40 8.18
CA ARG A 297 -18.44 -0.88 8.91
C ARG A 297 -18.41 -0.45 10.36
N THR A 298 -17.29 -0.59 11.05
CA THR A 298 -17.15 -0.16 12.45
C THR A 298 -17.37 1.34 12.59
N ALA A 299 -16.71 2.17 11.77
CA ALA A 299 -16.89 3.61 11.77
C ALA A 299 -18.36 4.01 11.59
N SER A 300 -19.10 3.34 10.68
CA SER A 300 -20.51 3.63 10.40
C SER A 300 -21.50 3.29 11.54
N LEU A 301 -21.05 2.66 12.64
CA LEU A 301 -21.89 2.36 13.81
C LEU A 301 -22.13 3.58 14.70
N ARG A 302 -21.44 4.68 14.43
CA ARG A 302 -21.72 6.03 14.90
C ARG A 302 -21.77 6.95 13.68
N THR A 303 -22.33 8.14 13.84
CA THR A 303 -22.59 9.07 12.72
C THR A 303 -22.33 10.50 13.17
N GLU A 304 -22.50 11.46 12.24
CA GLU A 304 -22.42 12.91 12.51
C GLU A 304 -21.01 13.37 12.91
N TYR A 305 -20.02 13.00 12.08
CA TYR A 305 -18.66 13.52 12.21
C TYR A 305 -18.49 14.83 11.43
N ASP A 306 -17.78 15.77 12.03
CA ASP A 306 -17.37 17.04 11.42
C ASP A 306 -15.98 16.94 10.78
N GLY A 307 -15.22 15.90 11.09
CA GLY A 307 -13.91 15.62 10.51
C GLY A 307 -13.40 14.22 10.82
N ILE A 308 -12.31 13.84 10.18
CA ILE A 308 -11.69 12.51 10.34
C ILE A 308 -10.20 12.68 10.65
N LEU A 309 -9.71 11.88 11.59
CA LEU A 309 -8.30 11.70 11.90
C LEU A 309 -7.90 10.30 11.40
N LEU A 310 -7.08 10.26 10.35
CA LEU A 310 -6.51 9.01 9.84
C LEU A 310 -5.11 8.85 10.41
N LEU A 311 -4.97 7.97 11.40
CA LEU A 311 -3.76 7.83 12.22
C LEU A 311 -2.74 6.83 11.66
N GLY A 312 -2.70 6.60 10.34
CA GLY A 312 -1.68 5.76 9.70
C GLY A 312 -1.86 4.25 9.88
N ASP A 313 -0.92 3.49 9.29
CA ASP A 313 -0.91 2.02 9.21
C ASP A 313 -2.13 1.46 8.45
N ALA A 314 -2.27 1.97 7.23
CA ALA A 314 -3.31 1.58 6.30
C ALA A 314 -3.11 0.19 5.69
N LEU A 315 -1.84 -0.23 5.62
CA LEU A 315 -1.34 -1.34 4.80
C LEU A 315 0.03 -1.77 5.35
N PRO A 316 0.52 -2.98 5.07
CA PRO A 316 1.74 -3.51 5.71
C PRO A 316 3.05 -2.90 5.18
N GLY A 317 3.02 -2.26 4.02
CA GLY A 317 4.15 -1.65 3.34
C GLY A 317 3.73 -1.10 1.98
N LEU A 318 4.28 0.05 1.58
CA LEU A 318 3.86 0.83 0.42
C LEU A 318 4.80 0.61 -0.78
N GLN A 319 4.57 -0.49 -1.51
CA GLN A 319 5.41 -0.87 -2.65
C GLN A 319 4.97 -0.21 -3.97
N PHE A 320 3.69 0.07 -4.13
CA PHE A 320 3.07 0.60 -5.34
C PHE A 320 2.07 1.73 -5.06
N GLU A 321 1.89 2.63 -6.03
CA GLU A 321 0.89 3.71 -5.97
C GLU A 321 -0.52 3.17 -5.76
N GLU A 322 -0.88 2.03 -6.38
CA GLU A 322 -2.20 1.43 -6.23
C GLU A 322 -2.56 1.08 -4.78
N GLU A 323 -1.56 0.82 -3.93
CA GLU A 323 -1.78 0.53 -2.52
C GLU A 323 -2.18 1.80 -1.77
N ALA A 324 -1.51 2.94 -2.02
CA ALA A 324 -1.94 4.23 -1.48
C ALA A 324 -3.32 4.64 -2.02
N ALA A 325 -3.56 4.41 -3.31
CA ALA A 325 -4.83 4.73 -3.95
C ALA A 325 -6.00 3.97 -3.32
N GLU A 326 -5.84 2.68 -3.04
CA GLU A 326 -6.87 1.81 -2.49
C GLU A 326 -7.01 1.92 -0.96
N TYR A 327 -5.90 1.92 -0.24
CA TYR A 327 -5.91 1.77 1.21
C TYR A 327 -5.86 3.10 1.96
N ILE A 328 -5.44 4.20 1.33
CA ILE A 328 -5.40 5.53 1.94
C ILE A 328 -6.44 6.44 1.29
N VAL A 329 -6.29 6.74 -0.01
CA VAL A 329 -7.11 7.75 -0.69
C VAL A 329 -8.57 7.31 -0.81
N LYS A 330 -8.80 6.11 -1.35
CA LYS A 330 -10.15 5.55 -1.47
C LYS A 330 -10.80 5.37 -0.09
N PHE A 331 -10.05 4.88 0.90
CA PHE A 331 -10.55 4.67 2.26
C PHE A 331 -10.97 5.99 2.94
N GLY A 332 -10.13 7.02 2.88
CA GLY A 332 -10.48 8.34 3.40
C GLY A 332 -11.64 9.01 2.64
N GLY A 333 -11.74 8.76 1.33
CA GLY A 333 -12.88 9.15 0.52
C GLY A 333 -14.18 8.48 0.96
N ASP A 334 -14.17 7.16 1.15
CA ASP A 334 -15.33 6.38 1.62
C ASP A 334 -15.78 6.80 3.03
N LEU A 335 -14.86 7.23 3.91
CA LEU A 335 -15.19 7.74 5.24
C LEU A 335 -15.75 9.17 5.22
N SER A 336 -15.16 10.06 4.41
CA SER A 336 -15.48 11.50 4.40
C SER A 336 -16.62 11.87 3.44
N GLY A 337 -16.89 11.01 2.45
CA GLY A 337 -17.77 11.29 1.32
C GLY A 337 -17.34 12.51 0.50
N GLY A 338 -16.10 12.98 0.64
CA GLY A 338 -15.63 14.24 0.06
C GLY A 338 -16.27 15.50 0.65
N THR A 339 -16.96 15.39 1.79
CA THR A 339 -17.77 16.49 2.36
C THR A 339 -17.25 17.04 3.67
N ILE A 340 -16.33 16.36 4.36
CA ILE A 340 -15.73 16.79 5.63
C ILE A 340 -14.20 16.69 5.55
N PRO A 341 -13.45 17.53 6.30
CA PRO A 341 -12.00 17.52 6.30
C PRO A 341 -11.41 16.24 6.94
N VAL A 342 -10.24 15.85 6.43
CA VAL A 342 -9.44 14.74 6.93
C VAL A 342 -8.06 15.27 7.34
N VAL A 343 -7.62 14.92 8.55
CA VAL A 343 -6.23 15.13 9.01
C VAL A 343 -5.51 13.80 8.94
N TYR A 344 -4.39 13.76 8.22
CA TYR A 344 -3.65 12.53 7.96
C TYR A 344 -2.34 12.48 8.75
N VAL A 345 -2.11 11.35 9.42
CA VAL A 345 -0.86 11.01 10.11
C VAL A 345 -0.25 9.80 9.42
N ARG A 346 1.06 9.85 9.18
CA ARG A 346 1.78 8.72 8.59
C ARG A 346 2.10 7.68 9.66
N GLY A 347 1.76 6.42 9.38
CA GLY A 347 2.15 5.28 10.20
C GLY A 347 3.49 4.71 9.79
N ASN A 348 4.01 3.81 10.61
CA ASN A 348 5.35 3.27 10.39
C ASN A 348 5.38 2.29 9.20
N HIS A 349 4.25 1.68 8.85
CA HIS A 349 4.16 0.82 7.68
C HIS A 349 4.13 1.59 6.34
N GLU A 350 3.65 2.84 6.30
CA GLU A 350 3.72 3.67 5.10
C GLU A 350 5.14 4.10 4.74
N THR A 351 6.10 3.91 5.66
CA THR A 351 7.51 4.23 5.46
C THR A 351 8.30 3.13 4.73
N ARG A 352 7.66 1.97 4.53
CA ARG A 352 8.29 0.77 3.95
C ARG A 352 7.92 0.66 2.47
N GLY A 353 8.84 0.26 1.61
CA GLY A 353 8.57 0.00 0.19
C GLY A 353 8.92 1.16 -0.76
N ALA A 354 8.92 0.87 -2.06
CA ALA A 354 9.49 1.78 -3.06
C ALA A 354 8.64 3.05 -3.31
N TYR A 355 7.36 3.05 -2.95
CA TYR A 355 6.47 4.20 -3.15
C TYR A 355 6.37 5.08 -1.89
N ALA A 356 7.01 4.69 -0.78
CA ALA A 356 7.01 5.45 0.48
C ALA A 356 7.50 6.91 0.33
N THR A 357 8.46 7.18 -0.56
CA THR A 357 8.99 8.53 -0.81
C THR A 357 8.05 9.44 -1.57
N GLU A 358 7.14 8.86 -2.36
CA GLU A 358 6.20 9.61 -3.22
C GLU A 358 4.92 9.99 -2.47
N LEU A 359 4.65 9.35 -1.32
CA LEU A 359 3.37 9.45 -0.63
C LEU A 359 2.99 10.88 -0.23
N SER A 360 3.94 11.69 0.26
CA SER A 360 3.62 13.07 0.68
C SER A 360 3.14 13.91 -0.49
N GLY A 361 3.87 13.85 -1.61
CA GLY A 361 3.50 14.52 -2.87
C GLY A 361 2.16 14.03 -3.42
N ALA A 362 1.94 12.71 -3.41
CA ALA A 362 0.67 12.12 -3.85
C ALA A 362 -0.54 12.60 -3.02
N LEU A 363 -0.33 12.91 -1.73
CA LEU A 363 -1.36 13.46 -0.85
C LEU A 363 -1.42 15.01 -0.88
N GLY A 364 -0.51 15.68 -1.59
CA GLY A 364 -0.41 17.14 -1.61
C GLY A 364 0.06 17.73 -0.27
N LEU A 365 0.85 16.96 0.48
CA LEU A 365 1.49 17.36 1.73
C LEU A 365 2.96 17.71 1.48
N GLU A 366 3.43 18.85 2.00
CA GLU A 366 4.86 19.20 1.95
C GLU A 366 5.70 18.29 2.86
N LYS A 367 5.15 17.93 4.02
CA LYS A 367 5.75 17.09 5.05
C LYS A 367 4.64 16.33 5.79
N PHE A 368 5.02 15.27 6.52
CA PHE A 368 4.10 14.51 7.38
C PHE A 368 3.95 15.07 8.80
N TYR A 369 4.66 16.16 9.13
CA TYR A 369 4.45 16.92 10.36
C TYR A 369 4.08 18.37 10.03
N TYR A 370 2.99 18.85 10.63
CA TYR A 370 2.36 20.14 10.34
C TYR A 370 1.35 20.51 11.43
N THR A 371 0.82 21.73 11.41
CA THR A 371 -0.25 22.17 12.32
C THR A 371 -1.53 22.44 11.56
N VAL A 372 -2.67 22.06 12.12
CA VAL A 372 -4.01 22.40 11.61
C VAL A 372 -4.73 23.23 12.67
N GLU A 373 -5.18 24.41 12.28
CA GLU A 373 -5.95 25.30 13.15
C GLU A 373 -7.43 25.23 12.77
N THR A 374 -8.26 24.82 13.72
CA THR A 374 -9.73 24.79 13.61
C THR A 374 -10.33 25.72 14.66
N ASP A 375 -11.62 26.02 14.61
CA ASP A 375 -12.25 26.84 15.65
C ASP A 375 -12.28 26.17 17.03
N ALA A 376 -12.36 24.84 17.08
CA ALA A 376 -12.43 24.08 18.33
C ALA A 376 -11.06 23.81 18.95
N CYS A 377 -10.03 23.54 18.14
CA CYS A 377 -8.70 23.18 18.61
C CYS A 377 -7.62 23.43 17.55
N ARG A 378 -6.38 23.36 18.03
CA ARG A 378 -5.19 23.16 17.21
C ARG A 378 -4.80 21.69 17.22
N PHE A 379 -4.64 21.09 16.04
CA PHE A 379 -3.94 19.82 15.90
C PHE A 379 -2.46 20.07 15.58
N VAL A 380 -1.57 19.37 16.28
CA VAL A 380 -0.15 19.28 15.94
C VAL A 380 0.10 17.86 15.48
N VAL A 381 0.32 17.69 14.18
CA VAL A 381 0.58 16.40 13.55
C VAL A 381 2.08 16.13 13.57
N LEU A 382 2.48 14.99 14.13
CA LEU A 382 3.84 14.51 14.22
C LEU A 382 4.00 13.25 13.37
N ASP A 383 5.21 13.05 12.87
CA ASP A 383 5.58 11.89 12.07
C ASP A 383 6.62 11.06 12.82
N SER A 384 6.17 10.03 13.51
CA SER A 384 7.03 9.13 14.29
C SER A 384 7.99 8.31 13.41
N ALA A 385 7.73 8.27 12.09
CA ALA A 385 8.45 7.45 11.13
C ALA A 385 8.49 5.96 11.54
N GLU A 386 9.63 5.27 11.42
CA GLU A 386 9.74 3.85 11.78
C GLU A 386 9.94 3.58 13.28
N ASP A 387 9.47 2.41 13.71
CA ASP A 387 9.54 1.85 15.05
C ASP A 387 10.85 1.13 15.40
N LYS A 388 11.80 1.04 14.46
CA LYS A 388 13.14 0.44 14.68
C LYS A 388 14.27 1.37 14.25
N ASN A 389 15.47 1.08 14.75
CA ASN A 389 16.70 1.80 14.43
C ASN A 389 17.03 1.72 12.93
N ASP A 390 17.67 2.76 12.39
CA ASP A 390 18.03 2.84 10.97
C ASP A 390 18.96 1.71 10.48
N ASP A 391 19.75 1.12 11.38
CA ASP A 391 20.62 -0.01 11.08
C ASP A 391 19.90 -1.37 11.12
N HIS A 392 18.58 -1.39 11.39
CA HIS A 392 17.80 -2.60 11.42
C HIS A 392 17.86 -3.30 10.06
N PRO A 393 18.21 -4.61 10.01
CA PRO A 393 18.47 -5.29 8.73
C PRO A 393 17.34 -5.26 7.71
N GLU A 394 16.08 -5.17 8.16
CA GLU A 394 14.87 -5.10 7.33
C GLU A 394 14.90 -3.95 6.31
N TYR A 395 15.58 -2.85 6.62
CA TYR A 395 15.59 -1.65 5.76
C TYR A 395 16.67 -1.68 4.69
N GLY A 396 17.62 -2.63 4.76
CA GLY A 396 18.70 -2.75 3.78
C GLY A 396 19.58 -1.49 3.63
N GLY A 397 19.62 -0.62 4.66
CA GLY A 397 20.38 0.63 4.65
C GLY A 397 19.72 1.79 3.88
N MET A 398 18.40 1.75 3.70
CA MET A 398 17.65 2.76 2.95
C MET A 398 17.01 3.86 3.81
N THR A 399 17.23 3.87 5.13
CA THR A 399 16.55 4.79 6.05
C THR A 399 17.53 5.71 6.79
N ASP A 400 17.06 6.90 7.12
CA ASP A 400 17.73 7.90 7.98
C ASP A 400 16.65 8.63 8.80
N TYR A 401 15.86 7.85 9.54
CA TYR A 401 14.74 8.37 10.33
C TYR A 401 15.21 9.10 11.58
N THR A 402 16.42 8.82 12.06
CA THR A 402 17.03 9.60 13.15
C THR A 402 17.18 11.07 12.75
N ALA A 403 17.72 11.35 11.55
CA ALA A 403 17.83 12.72 11.05
C ALA A 403 16.47 13.37 10.79
N HIS A 404 15.50 12.60 10.26
CA HIS A 404 14.14 13.08 10.05
C HIS A 404 13.44 13.47 11.36
N ARG A 405 13.49 12.62 12.38
CA ARG A 405 12.94 12.90 13.72
C ARG A 405 13.63 14.09 14.37
N THR A 406 14.95 14.26 14.17
CA THR A 406 15.66 15.45 14.64
C THR A 406 15.06 16.73 14.05
N GLN A 407 14.85 16.77 12.73
CA GLN A 407 14.25 17.94 12.06
C GLN A 407 12.81 18.21 12.53
N MET A 408 12.02 17.15 12.74
CA MET A 408 10.67 17.27 13.28
C MET A 408 10.68 17.85 14.70
N VAL A 409 11.55 17.35 15.58
CA VAL A 409 11.67 17.83 16.97
C VAL A 409 12.13 19.29 17.01
N GLU A 410 13.10 19.69 16.19
CA GLU A 410 13.54 21.08 16.07
C GLU A 410 12.41 22.01 15.58
N TRP A 411 11.58 21.54 14.64
CA TRP A 411 10.38 22.26 14.21
C TRP A 411 9.34 22.38 15.34
N LEU A 412 9.10 21.29 16.08
CA LEU A 412 8.16 21.23 17.20
C LEU A 412 8.58 22.18 18.33
N GLU A 413 9.87 22.24 18.65
CA GLU A 413 10.44 23.18 19.62
C GLU A 413 10.28 24.66 19.20
N GLY A 414 10.10 24.93 17.91
CA GLY A 414 9.85 26.25 17.36
C GLY A 414 8.39 26.70 17.44
N LEU A 415 7.45 25.81 17.79
CA LEU A 415 6.04 26.16 17.91
C LEU A 415 5.76 26.93 19.20
N THR A 416 4.77 27.81 19.16
CA THR A 416 4.31 28.57 20.33
C THR A 416 2.97 28.04 20.85
N PRO A 417 2.62 28.26 22.13
CA PRO A 417 1.29 27.95 22.64
C PRO A 417 0.19 28.61 21.79
N SER A 418 -0.96 27.94 21.68
CA SER A 418 -2.17 28.50 21.08
C SER A 418 -3.16 28.87 22.18
N GLU A 419 -3.99 29.88 21.94
CA GLU A 419 -5.15 30.17 22.80
C GLU A 419 -6.19 29.04 22.74
N LYS A 420 -6.15 28.24 21.67
CA LYS A 420 -7.02 27.08 21.48
C LYS A 420 -6.40 25.84 22.11
N PRO A 421 -7.24 24.91 22.60
CA PRO A 421 -6.77 23.61 23.06
C PRO A 421 -5.91 22.93 22.01
N THR A 422 -4.76 22.39 22.43
CA THR A 422 -3.83 21.70 21.53
C THR A 422 -3.97 20.18 21.69
N VAL A 423 -4.19 19.49 20.57
CA VAL A 423 -4.24 18.02 20.48
C VAL A 423 -3.06 17.56 19.62
N ILE A 424 -2.25 16.65 20.14
CA ILE A 424 -1.14 16.04 19.40
C ILE A 424 -1.66 14.81 18.66
N LEU A 425 -1.30 14.67 17.38
CA LEU A 425 -1.57 13.47 16.59
C LEU A 425 -0.23 12.85 16.20
N SER A 426 0.02 11.62 16.61
CA SER A 426 1.25 10.89 16.30
C SER A 426 0.91 9.41 16.19
N HIS A 427 1.36 8.72 15.15
CA HIS A 427 1.02 7.30 14.98
C HIS A 427 1.54 6.47 16.16
N ALA A 428 2.85 6.52 16.44
CA ALA A 428 3.41 5.93 17.66
C ALA A 428 3.40 6.97 18.80
N PRO A 429 2.94 6.60 20.01
CA PRO A 429 2.87 7.54 21.14
C PRO A 429 4.25 7.89 21.71
N GLU A 430 5.30 7.13 21.39
CA GLU A 430 6.67 7.45 21.79
C GLU A 430 7.24 8.64 21.03
N ILE A 431 6.68 8.97 19.84
CA ILE A 431 7.13 9.99 18.88
C ILE A 431 8.52 9.69 18.30
N CYS A 432 9.51 9.41 19.14
CA CYS A 432 10.87 9.08 18.78
C CYS A 432 11.34 7.84 19.53
N ILE A 433 12.11 6.99 18.86
CA ILE A 433 12.77 5.83 19.48
C ILE A 433 14.07 6.24 20.19
N GLU A 434 14.67 7.36 19.79
CA GLU A 434 15.85 7.94 20.42
C GLU A 434 15.44 8.66 21.70
N ASN A 435 16.01 8.24 22.84
CA ASN A 435 15.61 8.73 24.16
C ASN A 435 15.76 10.26 24.32
N ASP A 436 16.80 10.86 23.74
CA ASP A 436 17.03 12.31 23.82
C ASP A 436 16.02 13.10 22.98
N LEU A 437 15.73 12.64 21.75
CA LEU A 437 14.71 13.25 20.90
C LEU A 437 13.32 13.10 21.50
N ARG A 438 13.00 11.92 22.07
CA ARG A 438 11.74 11.70 22.78
C ARG A 438 11.58 12.67 23.94
N ALA A 439 12.60 12.81 24.79
CA ALA A 439 12.54 13.73 25.93
C ALA A 439 12.32 15.19 25.47
N ARG A 440 13.02 15.62 24.41
CA ARG A 440 12.84 16.95 23.81
C ARG A 440 11.45 17.15 23.23
N ALA A 441 10.92 16.16 22.51
CA ALA A 441 9.58 16.21 21.94
C ALA A 441 8.51 16.37 23.02
N PHE A 442 8.56 15.59 24.09
CA PHE A 442 7.62 15.71 25.20
C PHE A 442 7.74 17.03 25.95
N ALA A 443 8.96 17.56 26.14
CA ALA A 443 9.16 18.88 26.73
C ALA A 443 8.57 20.01 25.85
N ALA A 444 8.71 19.90 24.53
CA ALA A 444 8.07 20.83 23.60
C ALA A 444 6.54 20.71 23.63
N ILE A 445 5.98 19.50 23.69
CA ILE A 445 4.53 19.28 23.83
C ILE A 445 3.98 19.89 25.12
N GLU A 446 4.73 19.75 26.22
CA GLU A 446 4.38 20.37 27.50
C GLU A 446 4.34 21.90 27.39
N SER A 447 5.36 22.51 26.74
CA SER A 447 5.40 23.97 26.55
C SER A 447 4.23 24.49 25.71
N LEU A 448 3.68 23.67 24.82
CA LEU A 448 2.50 23.97 24.01
C LEU A 448 1.17 23.87 24.77
N ASN A 449 1.19 23.48 26.05
CA ASN A 449 0.00 23.21 26.86
C ASN A 449 -0.95 22.19 26.22
N ALA A 450 -0.39 21.15 25.57
CA ALA A 450 -1.19 20.11 24.94
C ALA A 450 -2.09 19.38 25.95
N THR A 451 -3.35 19.17 25.56
CA THR A 451 -4.37 18.54 26.41
C THR A 451 -4.38 17.02 26.24
N LEU A 452 -4.25 16.55 25.00
CA LEU A 452 -4.38 15.13 24.63
C LEU A 452 -3.41 14.82 23.49
N MET A 453 -2.85 13.61 23.50
CA MET A 453 -2.28 12.96 22.33
C MET A 453 -3.19 11.83 21.86
N VAL A 454 -3.31 11.63 20.54
CA VAL A 454 -4.02 10.49 19.96
C VAL A 454 -3.08 9.71 19.05
N SER A 455 -2.99 8.40 19.30
CA SER A 455 -2.03 7.50 18.68
C SER A 455 -2.63 6.15 18.34
N GLY A 456 -2.08 5.49 17.32
CA GLY A 456 -2.41 4.12 16.92
C GLY A 456 -1.35 3.14 17.40
N HIS A 457 -0.81 2.34 16.47
CA HIS A 457 0.38 1.49 16.56
C HIS A 457 0.24 0.25 17.45
N TYR A 458 -0.42 0.37 18.60
CA TYR A 458 -0.48 -0.71 19.60
C TYR A 458 -1.69 -1.64 19.46
N HIS A 459 -2.62 -1.35 18.55
CA HIS A 459 -3.80 -2.19 18.29
C HIS A 459 -4.70 -2.40 19.53
N VAL A 460 -4.75 -1.40 20.41
CA VAL A 460 -5.53 -1.40 21.67
C VAL A 460 -6.23 -0.07 21.87
N ALA A 461 -7.40 -0.10 22.50
CA ALA A 461 -8.18 1.08 22.84
C ALA A 461 -8.12 1.36 24.35
N GLU A 462 -7.22 2.25 24.76
CA GLU A 462 -7.01 2.58 26.17
C GLU A 462 -6.44 4.00 26.36
N MET A 463 -6.64 4.54 27.57
CA MET A 463 -5.97 5.76 28.00
C MET A 463 -4.64 5.41 28.67
N ARG A 464 -3.58 6.10 28.27
CA ARG A 464 -2.28 6.09 28.93
C ARG A 464 -1.90 7.51 29.36
N LYS A 465 -0.89 7.60 30.22
CA LYS A 465 -0.23 8.85 30.55
C LYS A 465 1.26 8.72 30.35
N GLU A 466 1.85 9.72 29.72
CA GLU A 466 3.29 9.93 29.69
C GLU A 466 3.56 11.32 30.26
N ASN A 467 4.33 11.39 31.34
CA ASN A 467 4.41 12.59 32.19
C ASN A 467 2.98 13.04 32.58
N ASP A 468 2.63 14.30 32.34
CA ASP A 468 1.30 14.83 32.60
C ASP A 468 0.34 14.73 31.39
N LEU A 469 0.81 14.28 30.22
CA LEU A 469 0.01 14.24 28.99
C LEU A 469 -0.86 12.98 28.95
N ASP A 470 -2.18 13.18 28.77
CA ASP A 470 -3.11 12.11 28.46
C ASP A 470 -2.91 11.64 27.01
N ILE A 471 -2.86 10.32 26.80
CA ILE A 471 -2.66 9.68 25.50
C ILE A 471 -3.80 8.68 25.26
N LEU A 472 -4.57 8.89 24.19
CA LEU A 472 -5.50 7.89 23.66
C LEU A 472 -4.75 6.97 22.70
N LEU A 473 -4.79 5.67 22.98
CA LEU A 473 -4.49 4.64 21.98
C LEU A 473 -5.80 4.28 21.25
N ASP A 474 -5.84 4.45 19.93
CA ASP A 474 -7.07 4.53 19.12
C ASP A 474 -7.60 3.18 18.62
N GLY A 475 -7.09 2.06 19.13
CA GLY A 475 -7.56 0.75 18.72
C GLY A 475 -7.02 0.34 17.35
N GLY A 476 -7.92 0.21 16.36
CA GLY A 476 -7.61 -0.36 15.05
C GLY A 476 -7.84 -1.87 14.93
N HIS A 477 -7.23 -2.52 13.93
CA HIS A 477 -7.46 -3.95 13.65
C HIS A 477 -6.72 -4.86 14.63
N SER A 478 -7.46 -5.64 15.41
CA SER A 478 -6.89 -6.65 16.33
C SER A 478 -7.46 -8.03 16.02
N GLY A 479 -6.74 -8.77 15.16
CA GLY A 479 -7.02 -10.16 14.79
C GLY A 479 -8.28 -10.35 13.94
N LYS A 480 -9.47 -10.31 14.57
CA LYS A 480 -10.79 -10.42 13.90
C LYS A 480 -11.75 -9.30 14.29
N SER A 481 -11.32 -8.41 15.18
CA SER A 481 -12.09 -7.28 15.68
C SER A 481 -11.47 -6.00 15.13
N PHE A 482 -12.27 -4.93 15.07
CA PHE A 482 -11.79 -3.59 14.81
C PHE A 482 -12.36 -2.65 15.86
N VAL A 483 -11.60 -1.67 16.30
CA VAL A 483 -12.07 -0.59 17.18
C VAL A 483 -11.81 0.74 16.49
N ALA A 484 -12.81 1.60 16.48
CA ALA A 484 -12.69 3.01 16.09
C ALA A 484 -13.04 3.89 17.29
N SER A 485 -12.60 5.14 17.27
CA SER A 485 -12.93 6.10 18.33
C SER A 485 -13.47 7.41 17.76
N ALA A 486 -14.08 8.22 18.61
CA ALA A 486 -14.47 9.58 18.31
C ALA A 486 -14.03 10.52 19.44
N LEU A 487 -13.57 11.70 19.02
CA LEU A 487 -13.24 12.82 19.89
C LEU A 487 -14.32 13.88 19.73
N THR A 488 -15.03 14.19 20.80
CA THR A 488 -16.02 15.27 20.84
C THR A 488 -15.43 16.44 21.61
N LEU A 489 -15.03 17.48 20.88
CA LEU A 489 -14.52 18.71 21.44
C LEU A 489 -15.69 19.62 21.81
N THR A 490 -15.69 20.10 23.04
CA THR A 490 -16.70 21.02 23.58
C THR A 490 -16.00 22.28 24.08
N ARG A 491 -16.73 23.25 24.64
CA ARG A 491 -16.10 24.46 25.20
C ARG A 491 -15.22 24.20 26.44
N THR A 492 -15.43 23.09 27.15
CA THR A 492 -14.77 22.84 28.45
C THR A 492 -13.76 21.69 28.41
N GLY A 493 -13.82 20.83 27.39
CA GLY A 493 -12.95 19.67 27.31
C GLY A 493 -13.25 18.76 26.11
N ILE A 494 -12.62 17.58 26.13
CA ILE A 494 -12.67 16.55 25.09
C ILE A 494 -13.35 15.31 25.66
N GLY A 495 -14.48 14.91 25.08
CA GLY A 495 -15.10 13.61 25.29
C GLY A 495 -14.51 12.57 24.33
N ILE A 496 -14.24 11.37 24.82
CA ILE A 496 -13.70 10.26 24.04
C ILE A 496 -14.66 9.08 24.16
N GLU A 497 -15.04 8.49 23.02
CA GLU A 497 -15.74 7.20 22.95
C GLU A 497 -15.01 6.29 21.97
N ALA A 498 -14.72 5.04 22.34
CA ALA A 498 -14.27 4.01 21.41
C ALA A 498 -15.25 2.84 21.39
N TRP A 499 -15.48 2.25 20.21
CA TRP A 499 -16.41 1.14 20.03
C TRP A 499 -15.86 0.09 19.06
N ASN A 500 -16.24 -1.16 19.30
CA ASN A 500 -15.84 -2.27 18.44
C ASN A 500 -16.78 -2.49 17.24
N ASP A 501 -16.44 -3.45 16.38
CA ASP A 501 -17.17 -3.86 15.18
C ASP A 501 -18.59 -4.41 15.44
N LYS A 502 -18.97 -4.60 16.71
CA LYS A 502 -20.33 -4.96 17.15
C LYS A 502 -21.11 -3.77 17.71
N GLY A 503 -20.50 -2.58 17.72
CA GLY A 503 -21.08 -1.34 18.23
C GLY A 503 -21.03 -1.22 19.75
N THR A 504 -20.36 -2.15 20.43
CA THR A 504 -20.19 -2.10 21.88
C THR A 504 -19.11 -1.07 22.21
N THR A 505 -19.45 -0.09 23.03
CA THR A 505 -18.50 0.86 23.58
C THR A 505 -17.49 0.13 24.47
N VAL A 506 -16.21 0.29 24.18
CA VAL A 506 -15.08 -0.35 24.89
C VAL A 506 -14.29 0.64 25.73
N LEU A 507 -14.38 1.94 25.42
CA LEU A 507 -13.76 3.01 26.18
C LEU A 507 -14.67 4.24 26.19
N THR A 508 -14.74 4.91 27.33
CA THR A 508 -15.33 6.26 27.45
C THR A 508 -14.48 7.07 28.42
N HIS A 509 -14.11 8.28 28.02
CA HIS A 509 -13.29 9.17 28.84
C HIS A 509 -13.65 10.64 28.61
N THR A 510 -13.30 11.51 29.55
CA THR A 510 -13.49 12.96 29.41
C THR A 510 -12.29 13.66 30.01
N ILE A 511 -11.75 14.64 29.28
CA ILE A 511 -10.54 15.38 29.65
C ILE A 511 -10.89 16.86 29.61
N ASP A 512 -10.69 17.55 30.72
CA ASP A 512 -10.85 19.00 30.77
C ASP A 512 -9.66 19.69 30.07
N TYR A 513 -9.91 20.81 29.42
CA TYR A 513 -8.81 21.58 28.83
C TYR A 513 -7.85 22.08 29.90
N ARG A 514 -6.55 22.04 29.59
CA ARG A 514 -5.54 22.66 30.44
C ARG A 514 -5.77 24.18 30.43
N THR A 515 -6.13 24.74 31.58
CA THR A 515 -6.10 26.20 31.76
C THR A 515 -4.67 26.69 31.62
N PRO A 516 -4.40 27.77 30.86
CA PRO A 516 -3.09 28.42 30.87
C PRO A 516 -2.72 28.70 32.32
N ALA A 517 -1.51 28.33 32.74
CA ALA A 517 -1.01 28.74 34.05
C ALA A 517 -1.13 30.27 34.12
N ALA A 518 -1.89 30.78 35.09
CA ALA A 518 -1.89 32.21 35.36
C ALA A 518 -0.45 32.60 35.68
N ASP A 519 0.10 33.53 34.90
CA ASP A 519 1.42 34.10 35.12
C ASP A 519 1.60 34.42 36.62
N CYS A 520 2.44 33.65 37.31
CA CYS A 520 2.88 33.92 38.67
C CYS A 520 4.10 34.83 38.67
#